data_AF-A0A1S0UIQ4-F1
#
_entry.id   AF-A0A1S0UIQ4-F1
#
_cell.length_a   1.000
_cell.length_b   1.000
_cell.length_c   1.000
_cell.angle_alpha   90.00
_cell.angle_beta   90.00
_cell.angle_gamma   90.00
#
_symmetry.space_group_name_H-M   'P 1'
#
loop_
_entity.id
_entity.type
_entity.pdbx_description
1 polymer ?
#
loop_
_entity_poly.entity_id
_entity_poly.type
_entity_poly.pdbx_seq_one_letter_code
_entity_poly.pdbx_strand_id
1 'polypeptide(L)' 'MKEQQNFLRRIISSSTSVSNERQVAQLEAFIKKYRKDTTKLDVFGQQLEESRTAKLWRDRNLKTLSEWFRKQNMKSV' A
#
# COMPACT_ATOMS: atom_id res chain seq x y z
N MET A 1 18.86 -6.77 19.32
CA MET A 1 18.78 -7.38 17.98
C MET A 1 17.34 -7.49 17.44
N LYS A 2 16.44 -8.30 18.04
CA LYS A 2 15.07 -8.48 17.52
C LYS A 2 14.22 -7.20 17.52
N GLU A 3 14.35 -6.36 18.56
CA GLU A 3 13.66 -5.06 18.63
C GLU A 3 14.12 -4.07 17.57
N GLN A 4 15.43 -4.00 17.29
CA GLN A 4 15.98 -3.13 16.24
C GLN A 4 15.50 -3.55 14.85
N GLN A 5 15.41 -4.86 14.59
CA GLN A 5 14.83 -5.38 13.34
C GLN A 5 13.35 -5.03 13.21
N ASN A 6 12.58 -5.16 14.30
CA ASN A 6 11.16 -4.77 14.31
C ASN A 6 10.97 -3.25 14.11
N PHE A 7 11.84 -2.44 14.71
CA PHE A 7 11.82 -0.99 14.55
C PHE A 7 12.11 -0.57 13.11
N LEU A 8 13.16 -1.14 12.49
CA LEU A 8 13.48 -0.89 11.09
C LEU A 8 12.33 -1.32 10.17
N ARG A 9 11.74 -2.49 10.44
CA ARG A 9 10.57 -2.98 9.69
C ARG A 9 9.40 -2.00 9.77
N ARG A 10 9.12 -1.45 10.96
CA ARG A 10 8.09 -0.40 11.15
C ARG A 10 8.40 0.87 10.36
N ILE A 11 9.63 1.35 10.38
CA ILE A 11 10.04 2.54 9.60
C ILE A 11 9.82 2.28 8.11
N ILE A 12 10.25 1.14 7.61
CA ILE A 12 10.08 0.81 6.19
C ILE A 12 8.59 0.74 5.85
N SER A 13 7.79 0.02 6.64
CA SER A 13 6.34 -0.08 6.42
C SER A 13 5.66 1.29 6.40
N SER A 14 5.93 2.15 7.37
CA SER A 14 5.31 3.48 7.41
C SER A 14 5.77 4.38 6.26
N SER A 15 7.04 4.31 5.88
CA SER A 15 7.62 5.15 4.82
C SER A 15 7.25 4.68 3.41
N THR A 16 6.87 3.41 3.26
CA THR A 16 6.51 2.79 1.97
C THR A 16 5.04 2.44 1.86
N SER A 17 4.21 2.89 2.81
CA SER A 17 2.76 2.77 2.72
C SER A 17 2.25 3.72 1.63
N VAL A 18 1.96 3.15 0.45
CA VAL A 18 1.59 3.91 -0.75
C VAL A 18 0.23 3.48 -1.27
N SER A 19 -0.47 4.40 -1.95
CA SER A 19 -1.87 4.19 -2.31
C SER A 19 -2.20 4.44 -3.78
N ASN A 20 -1.56 5.41 -4.42
CA ASN A 20 -1.84 5.69 -5.82
C ASN A 20 -0.86 4.96 -6.75
N GLU A 21 -1.28 4.79 -8.00
CA GLU A 21 -0.53 4.03 -9.02
C GLU A 21 0.90 4.56 -9.24
N ARG A 22 1.05 5.88 -9.26
CA ARG A 22 2.36 6.52 -9.42
C ARG A 22 3.30 6.12 -8.29
N GLN A 23 2.83 6.15 -7.04
CA GLN A 23 3.64 5.79 -5.88
C GLN A 23 3.94 4.28 -5.84
N VAL A 24 3.00 3.43 -6.24
CA VAL A 24 3.24 1.98 -6.39
C VAL A 24 4.36 1.72 -7.41
N ALA A 25 4.31 2.39 -8.57
CA ALA A 25 5.36 2.28 -9.58
C ALA A 25 6.71 2.81 -9.09
N GLN A 26 6.72 3.89 -8.29
CA GLN A 26 7.93 4.42 -7.66
C GLN A 26 8.53 3.43 -6.65
N LEU A 27 7.70 2.77 -5.82
CA LEU A 27 8.15 1.75 -4.88
C LEU A 27 8.73 0.53 -5.62
N GLU A 28 8.06 0.07 -6.68
CA GLU A 28 8.57 -1.02 -7.52
C GLU A 28 9.91 -0.67 -8.17
N ALA A 29 10.04 0.54 -8.73
CA ALA A 29 11.28 1.02 -9.33
C ALA A 29 12.41 1.11 -8.29
N PHE A 30 12.11 1.57 -7.07
CA PHE A 30 13.05 1.62 -5.95
C PHE A 30 13.54 0.21 -5.59
N ILE A 31 12.64 -0.74 -5.40
CA ILE A 31 12.97 -2.14 -5.09
C ILE A 31 13.82 -2.76 -6.20
N LYS A 32 13.50 -2.49 -7.47
CA LYS A 32 14.28 -2.97 -8.61
C LYS A 32 15.69 -2.38 -8.63
N LYS A 33 15.83 -1.07 -8.37
CA LYS A 33 17.12 -0.37 -8.36
C LYS A 33 18.03 -0.84 -7.23
N TYR A 34 17.48 -1.07 -6.03
CA TYR A 34 18.22 -1.46 -4.83
C TYR A 34 18.02 -2.94 -4.46
N ARG A 35 17.78 -3.80 -5.46
CA ARG A 35 17.39 -5.20 -5.26
C ARG A 35 18.27 -5.95 -4.27
N LYS A 36 19.60 -5.79 -4.33
CA LYS A 36 20.56 -6.49 -3.46
C LYS A 36 20.32 -6.22 -1.97
N ASP A 37 19.82 -5.03 -1.64
CA ASP A 37 19.58 -4.62 -0.25
C ASP A 37 18.13 -4.86 0.15
N THR A 38 17.19 -4.57 -0.74
CA THR A 38 15.75 -4.74 -0.45
C THR A 38 15.35 -6.19 -0.37
N THR A 39 15.98 -7.13 -1.09
CA THR A 39 15.64 -8.58 -0.99
C THR A 39 16.02 -9.20 0.35
N LYS A 40 16.88 -8.54 1.14
CA LYS A 40 17.23 -9.00 2.49
C LYS A 40 16.12 -8.72 3.51
N LEU A 41 15.15 -7.89 3.15
CA LEU A 41 14.08 -7.41 4.01
C LEU A 41 12.72 -7.64 3.31
N ASP A 42 12.00 -8.67 3.76
CA ASP A 42 10.71 -9.10 3.20
C ASP A 42 9.64 -8.00 3.16
N VAL A 43 9.71 -7.05 4.10
CA VAL A 43 8.78 -5.93 4.25
C VAL A 43 8.61 -5.08 3.00
N PHE A 44 9.65 -4.91 2.17
CA PHE A 44 9.53 -4.17 0.91
C PHE A 44 8.61 -4.89 -0.08
N GLY A 45 8.74 -6.22 -0.19
CA GLY A 45 7.87 -7.04 -1.03
C GLY A 45 6.44 -7.07 -0.50
N GLN A 46 6.27 -7.22 0.82
CA GLN A 46 4.96 -7.16 1.47
C GLN A 46 4.26 -5.83 1.20
N GLN A 47 4.94 -4.70 1.36
CA GLN A 47 4.33 -3.39 1.10
C GLN A 47 3.97 -3.17 -0.36
N LEU A 48 4.77 -3.67 -1.31
CA LEU A 48 4.43 -3.58 -2.72
C LEU A 48 3.15 -4.35 -3.04
N GLU A 49 3.01 -5.58 -2.52
CA GLU A 49 1.83 -6.42 -2.73
C GLU A 49 0.58 -5.90 -2.02
N GLU A 50 0.73 -5.40 -0.78
CA GLU A 50 -0.34 -4.71 -0.06
C GLU A 50 -0.84 -3.50 -0.85
N SER A 51 0.08 -2.67 -1.37
CA SER A 51 -0.26 -1.47 -2.12
C SER A 51 -0.95 -1.80 -3.46
N ARG A 52 -0.49 -2.83 -4.17
CA ARG A 52 -1.14 -3.34 -5.39
C ARG A 52 -2.53 -3.87 -5.12
N THR A 53 -2.69 -4.65 -4.05
CA THR A 53 -3.98 -5.21 -3.64
C THR A 53 -4.96 -4.12 -3.24
N ALA A 54 -4.51 -3.14 -2.46
CA ALA A 54 -5.33 -1.99 -2.06
C ALA A 54 -5.77 -1.15 -3.28
N LYS A 55 -4.89 -0.95 -4.26
CA LYS A 55 -5.25 -0.30 -5.53
C LYS A 55 -6.35 -1.10 -6.25
N LEU A 56 -6.13 -2.39 -6.48
CA LEU A 56 -7.08 -3.26 -7.17
C LEU A 56 -8.46 -3.26 -6.49
N TRP A 57 -8.46 -3.31 -5.16
CA TRP A 57 -9.69 -3.23 -4.39
C TRP A 57 -10.38 -1.87 -4.58
N ARG A 58 -9.66 -0.75 -4.52
CA ARG A 58 -10.24 0.58 -4.79
C ARG A 58 -10.82 0.67 -6.18
N ASP A 59 -10.07 0.25 -7.20
CA ASP A 59 -10.51 0.35 -8.60
C ASP A 59 -11.80 -0.43 -8.84
N ARG A 60 -11.97 -1.58 -8.17
CA ARG A 60 -13.18 -2.43 -8.28
C ARG A 60 -14.36 -1.92 -7.45
N ASN A 61 -14.11 -1.38 -6.26
CA ASN A 61 -15.15 -1.19 -5.26
C ASN A 61 -15.53 0.29 -5.03
N LEU A 62 -14.65 1.24 -5.37
CA LEU A 62 -14.85 2.65 -5.02
C LEU A 62 -16.11 3.25 -5.64
N LYS A 63 -16.43 2.88 -6.89
CA LYS A 63 -17.66 3.34 -7.56
C LYS A 63 -18.90 2.86 -6.81
N THR A 64 -18.99 1.55 -6.56
CA THR A 64 -20.12 0.92 -5.86
C THR A 64 -20.28 1.49 -4.45
N LEU A 65 -19.17 1.67 -3.72
CA LEU A 65 -19.17 2.27 -2.39
C LEU A 65 -19.67 3.72 -2.45
N SER A 66 -19.20 4.51 -3.41
CA SER A 66 -19.61 5.91 -3.57
C SER A 66 -21.11 6.03 -3.87
N GLU A 67 -21.64 5.14 -4.72
CA GLU A 67 -23.08 5.09 -5.01
C GLU A 67 -23.90 4.66 -3.79
N TRP A 68 -23.43 3.66 -3.04
CA TRP A 68 -24.07 3.23 -1.80
C TRP A 68 -24.11 4.37 -0.77
N PHE A 69 -22.98 5.06 -0.55
CA PHE A 69 -22.91 6.20 0.36
C PHE A 69 -23.87 7.32 -0.03
N ARG A 70 -23.94 7.69 -1.33
CA ARG A 70 -24.90 8.69 -1.82
C ARG A 70 -26.34 8.27 -1.52
N LYS A 71 -26.70 7.01 -1.75
CA LYS A 71 -28.05 6.49 -1.47
C LYS A 71 -28.41 6.49 0.01
N GLN A 72 -27.45 6.25 0.91
CA GLN A 72 -27.71 6.31 2.35
C GLN A 72 -27.90 7.75 2.83
N ASN A 73 -27.04 8.67 2.38
CA ASN A 73 -27.13 10.07 2.79
C ASN A 73 -28.36 10.78 2.20
N MET A 74 -28.85 10.36 1.04
CA MET A 74 -30.12 10.85 0.49
C MET A 74 -31.36 10.30 1.21
N LYS A 75 -31.24 9.24 2.01
CA LYS A 75 -32.35 8.71 2.83
C LYS A 75 -32.47 9.41 4.19
N SER A 76 -31.48 10.21 4.59
CA SER A 76 -31.48 10.92 5.88
C SER A 76 -31.87 12.40 5.75
N VAL A 77 -32.38 12.83 4.59
CA VAL A 77 -32.95 14.15 4.31
C VAL A 77 -34.40 13.95 3.91
#